data_AF-A0A383TF66-F1
#
_entry.id   AF-A0A383TF66-F1
#
_cell.length_a   1.000
_cell.length_b   1.000
_cell.length_c   1.000
_cell.angle_alpha   90.00
_cell.angle_beta   90.00
_cell.angle_gamma   90.00
#
_symmetry.space_group_name_H-M   'P 1'
#
loop_
_entity.id
_entity.type
_entity.pdbx_description
1 polymer ?
#
loop_
_entity_poly.entity_id
_entity_poly.type
_entity_poly.pdbx_seq_one_letter_code
_entity_poly.pdbx_strand_id
1 'polypeptide(L)' 'MATLHEKKVQFNSKLTISNTGGNLSTDSGLVLVKEFMESLNFSDLSKQYLGIEDKRLYHIHDNFSLMEQLIYQNIAGY' A
#
# COMPACT_ATOMS: atom_id res chain seq x y z
N MET A 1 20.11 -8.63 9.55
CA MET A 1 19.98 -7.18 9.28
C MET A 1 20.20 -6.99 7.78
N ALA A 2 19.13 -6.96 7.00
CA ALA A 2 19.24 -6.92 5.54
C ALA A 2 19.43 -5.46 5.08
N THR A 3 20.50 -5.24 4.32
CA THR A 3 20.88 -3.99 3.67
C THR A 3 19.75 -3.44 2.80
N LEU A 4 19.44 -2.16 2.97
CA LEU A 4 18.55 -1.37 2.10
C LEU A 4 18.91 -1.58 0.63
N HIS A 5 18.03 -2.23 -0.14
CA HIS A 5 18.24 -2.47 -1.56
C HIS A 5 17.65 -1.32 -2.39
N GLU A 6 18.45 -0.81 -3.32
CA GLU A 6 18.00 0.02 -4.45
C GLU A 6 17.81 -0.89 -5.67
N LYS A 7 16.64 -0.82 -6.30
CA LYS A 7 16.29 -1.64 -7.46
C LYS A 7 15.80 -0.72 -8.58
N LYS A 8 16.49 -0.78 -9.72
CA LYS A 8 16.03 -0.14 -10.96
C LYS A 8 15.09 -1.08 -11.69
N VAL A 9 13.93 -0.56 -12.09
CA VAL A 9 12.99 -1.34 -12.88
C VAL A 9 13.43 -1.39 -14.34
N GLN A 10 13.31 -2.55 -14.97
CA GLN A 10 13.77 -2.74 -16.36
C GLN A 10 12.86 -2.09 -17.41
N PHE A 11 11.61 -1.79 -17.05
CA PHE A 11 10.63 -1.20 -17.97
C PHE A 11 10.69 0.33 -18.02
N ASN A 12 11.34 0.99 -17.05
CA ASN A 12 11.46 2.45 -17.02
C ASN A 12 12.74 2.86 -16.29
N SER A 13 13.77 3.23 -17.06
CA SER A 13 15.08 3.64 -16.51
C SER A 13 15.03 4.93 -15.69
N LYS A 14 13.94 5.70 -15.76
CA LYS A 14 13.71 6.89 -14.92
C LYS A 14 13.09 6.57 -13.56
N LEU A 15 12.64 5.33 -13.35
CA LEU A 15 12.04 4.89 -12.08
C LEU A 15 13.06 4.07 -11.28
N THR A 16 13.39 4.56 -10.09
CA THR A 16 14.26 3.90 -9.11
C THR A 16 13.46 3.65 -7.85
N ILE A 17 13.48 2.41 -7.35
CA ILE A 17 12.87 2.05 -6.06
C ILE A 17 14.00 1.90 -5.05
N SER A 18 14.03 2.75 -4.01
CA SER A 18 14.99 2.63 -2.92
C SER A 18 14.28 2.58 -1.57
N ASN A 19 14.78 1.75 -0.66
CA ASN A 19 14.33 1.72 0.74
C ASN A 19 15.16 2.62 1.66
N THR A 20 15.90 3.58 1.10
CA THR A 20 16.74 4.54 1.83
C THR A 20 15.97 5.68 2.47
N GLY A 21 14.66 5.77 2.25
CA GLY A 21 13.83 6.94 2.58
C GLY A 21 14.12 8.13 1.66
N GLY A 22 15.38 8.39 1.28
CA GLY A 22 15.72 9.56 0.50
C GLY A 22 15.24 10.83 1.21
N ASN A 23 14.47 11.69 0.50
CA ASN A 23 13.86 12.90 1.07
C ASN A 23 12.44 12.69 1.61
N LEU A 24 11.86 11.49 1.48
CA LEU A 24 10.54 11.17 2.04
C LEU A 24 10.72 10.23 3.23
N SER A 25 10.05 10.51 4.34
CA SER A 25 9.93 9.46 5.37
C SER A 25 9.23 8.23 4.78
N THR A 26 9.48 7.05 5.33
CA THR A 26 8.76 5.82 4.96
C THR A 26 7.25 6.04 4.97
N ASP A 27 6.73 6.76 5.98
CA ASP A 27 5.31 7.11 6.07
C ASP A 27 4.87 8.12 5.00
N SER A 28 5.75 9.05 4.60
CA SER A 28 5.48 9.96 3.47
C SER A 28 5.42 9.20 2.13
N GLY A 29 6.16 8.10 2.00
CA GLY A 29 6.15 7.25 0.81
C GLY A 29 4.79 6.58 0.56
N LEU A 30 4.00 6.35 1.61
CA LEU A 30 2.65 5.79 1.49
C LEU A 30 1.69 6.70 0.72
N VAL A 31 1.97 8.01 0.64
CA VAL A 31 1.19 8.93 -0.21
C VAL A 31 1.26 8.51 -1.67
N LEU A 32 2.44 8.09 -2.17
CA LEU A 32 2.59 7.62 -3.54
C LEU A 32 1.83 6.31 -3.79
N VAL A 33 1.81 5.44 -2.79
CA VAL A 33 1.04 4.19 -2.83
C VAL A 33 -0.45 4.49 -2.92
N LYS A 34 -0.94 5.44 -2.10
CA LYS A 34 -2.33 5.87 -2.12
C LYS A 34 -2.73 6.45 -3.48
N GLU A 35 -1.94 7.37 -4.03
CA GLU A 35 -2.18 7.95 -5.36
C GLU A 35 -2.21 6.87 -6.47
N PHE A 36 -1.34 5.87 -6.37
CA PHE A 36 -1.34 4.73 -7.28
C PHE A 36 -2.62 3.88 -7.15
N MET A 37 -3.06 3.59 -5.92
CA MET A 37 -4.30 2.85 -5.68
C MET A 37 -5.53 3.61 -6.19
N GLU A 38 -5.61 4.92 -5.96
CA GLU A 38 -6.67 5.78 -6.52
C GLU A 38 -6.66 5.75 -8.06
N SER A 39 -5.48 5.82 -8.69
CA SER A 39 -5.35 5.74 -10.15
C SER A 39 -5.84 4.41 -10.75
N LEU A 40 -5.93 3.36 -9.94
CA LEU A 40 -6.48 2.06 -10.34
C LEU A 40 -7.97 1.90 -10.01
N ASN A 41 -8.63 2.93 -9.48
CA ASN A 41 -9.98 2.85 -8.90
C ASN A 41 -10.07 1.75 -7.83
N PHE A 42 -9.02 1.59 -7.02
CA PHE A 42 -8.89 0.47 -6.11
C PHE A 42 -10.06 0.36 -5.12
N SER A 43 -10.60 1.48 -4.63
CA SER A 43 -11.74 1.49 -3.71
C SER A 43 -12.98 0.81 -4.32
N ASP A 44 -13.33 1.19 -5.54
CA ASP A 44 -14.52 0.68 -6.21
C ASP A 44 -14.35 -0.79 -6.62
N LEU A 45 -13.18 -1.14 -7.16
CA LEU A 45 -12.84 -2.53 -7.46
C LEU A 45 -12.90 -3.40 -6.21
N SER A 46 -12.36 -2.91 -5.10
CA SER A 46 -12.37 -3.65 -3.83
C SER A 46 -13.79 -3.87 -3.35
N LYS A 47 -14.65 -2.85 -3.34
CA LYS A 47 -16.06 -3.01 -2.95
C LYS A 47 -16.82 -3.98 -3.86
N GLN A 48 -16.48 -4.02 -5.15
CA GLN A 48 -17.12 -4.90 -6.11
C GLN A 48 -16.71 -6.37 -5.94
N TYR A 49 -15.43 -6.63 -5.67
CA TYR A 49 -14.87 -7.99 -5.69
C TYR A 49 -14.57 -8.58 -4.31
N LEU A 50 -14.41 -7.75 -3.28
CA LEU A 50 -14.09 -8.17 -1.92
C LEU A 50 -15.38 -8.47 -1.12
N GLY A 51 -15.90 -9.67 -1.28
CA GLY A 51 -16.95 -10.20 -0.41
C GLY A 51 -16.35 -10.90 0.81
N ILE A 52 -16.34 -10.24 1.98
CA ILE A 52 -15.90 -10.85 3.24
C ILE A 52 -17.15 -11.08 4.12
N GLU A 53 -17.40 -12.33 4.47
CA GLU A 53 -18.41 -12.68 5.48
C GLU A 53 -17.88 -12.28 6.85
N ASP A 54 -18.41 -11.17 7.37
CA ASP A 54 -17.98 -10.59 8.63
C ASP A 54 -19.00 -10.82 9.73
N LYS A 55 -18.60 -11.59 10.74
CA LYS A 55 -19.44 -11.95 11.90
C LYS A 55 -19.11 -11.13 13.14
N ARG A 56 -18.26 -10.11 13.01
CA ARG A 56 -17.83 -9.29 14.16
C ARG A 56 -18.99 -8.45 14.65
N LEU A 57 -19.33 -8.60 15.93
CA LEU A 57 -20.46 -7.94 16.56
C LEU A 57 -20.25 -6.43 16.78
N TYR A 58 -19.02 -6.02 17.04
CA TYR A 58 -18.66 -4.62 17.32
C TYR A 58 -17.36 -4.27 16.62
N HIS A 59 -17.43 -3.37 15.64
CA HIS A 59 -16.27 -2.86 14.92
C HIS A 59 -16.49 -1.41 14.51
N ILE A 60 -15.41 -0.62 14.51
CA ILE A 60 -15.40 0.78 14.07
C ILE A 60 -15.01 0.87 12.59
N HIS A 61 -14.12 -0.02 12.13
CA HIS A 61 -13.59 -0.04 10.78
C HIS A 61 -14.15 -1.22 9.98
N ASP A 62 -14.60 -0.93 8.77
CA ASP A 62 -15.08 -1.95 7.83
C ASP A 62 -13.93 -2.78 7.24
N ASN A 63 -14.27 -3.87 6.56
CA ASN A 63 -13.27 -4.77 5.97
C ASN A 63 -12.44 -4.11 4.87
N PHE A 64 -13.01 -3.11 4.18
CA PHE A 64 -12.28 -2.35 3.18
C PHE A 64 -11.15 -1.54 3.81
N SER A 65 -11.45 -0.77 4.86
CA SER A 65 -10.49 0.04 5.61
C SER A 65 -9.39 -0.82 6.23
N LEU A 66 -9.75 -2.01 6.73
CA LEU A 66 -8.79 -2.96 7.28
C LEU A 66 -7.87 -3.55 6.22
N MET A 67 -8.41 -3.88 5.04
CA MET A 67 -7.59 -4.35 3.92
C MET A 67 -6.64 -3.26 3.44
N GLU A 68 -7.11 -2.02 3.30
CA GLU A 68 -6.28 -0.88 2.92
C GLU A 68 -5.13 -0.68 3.92
N GLN A 69 -5.43 -0.71 5.22
CA GLN A 69 -4.42 -0.63 6.28
C GLN A 69 -3.40 -1.76 6.20
N LEU A 70 -3.85 -3.00 5.94
CA LEU A 70 -2.95 -4.15 5.80
C LEU A 70 -2.00 -3.98 4.60
N ILE A 71 -2.47 -3.44 3.48
CA ILE A 71 -1.64 -3.17 2.31
C ILE A 71 -0.55 -2.15 2.66
N TYR A 72 -0.93 -1.04 3.31
CA TYR A 72 0.03 -0.01 3.71
C TYR A 72 1.07 -0.54 4.70
N GLN A 73 0.66 -1.34 5.69
CA GLN A 73 1.58 -1.95 6.66
C GLN A 73 2.55 -2.92 6.00
N ASN A 74 2.07 -3.77 5.09
CA ASN A 74 2.92 -4.70 4.35
C ASN A 74 3.96 -3.97 3.48
N ILE A 75 3.57 -2.87 2.83
CA ILE A 75 4.49 -2.07 2.01
C ILE A 75 5.51 -1.33 2.87
N ALA A 76 5.07 -0.75 4.00
CA ALA A 76 5.94 -0.05 4.93
C ALA A 76 6.87 -1.00 5.73
N GLY A 77 6.55 -2.30 5.77
CA GLY A 77 7.34 -3.31 6.47
C GLY A 77 7.09 -3.35 7.98
N TYR A 78 5.87 -3.04 8.41
CA TYR A 78 5.42 -3.18 9.80
C TYR A 78 4.95 -4.60 10.13
#